data_AF-A0A7V3YMT7-F1
#
_entry.id   AF-A0A7V3YMT7-F1
#
_cell.length_a   1.000
_cell.length_b   1.000
_cell.length_c   1.000
_cell.angle_alpha   90.00
_cell.angle_beta   90.00
_cell.angle_gamma   90.00
#
_symmetry.space_group_name_H-M   'P 1'
#
loop_
_entity.id
_entity.type
_entity.pdbx_description
1 polymer ?
#
loop_
_entity_poly.entity_id
_entity_poly.type
_entity_poly.pdbx_seq_one_letter_code
_entity_poly.pdbx_strand_id
1 'polypeptide(L)'
;TLFDGYRIKTFIHGMNLRDFLEEVMAYRFIITFNGKCFDLPFLERSLGVRLPQVHLDLRYVMKSLGFSGGLKACERAIGIDRGPLRGVDGYTAVLLWRKYRDGCPEALETLLAYNVADTVNLERLMVFAYNEKVRRLPLSRPLLPEPRKRILIPYRVHEEILDEVFFERLRMLSRKGEVW
;
A
#
# COMPACT_ATOMS: atom_id res chain seq x y z
N THR A 1 -5.54 2.45 -4.86
CA THR A 1 -6.65 2.17 -3.93
C THR A 1 -6.88 3.38 -3.06
N LEU A 2 -8.13 3.70 -2.75
CA LEU A 2 -8.52 4.68 -1.74
C LEU A 2 -9.26 3.96 -0.60
N PHE A 3 -9.02 4.39 0.63
CA PHE A 3 -9.66 3.87 1.82
C PHE A 3 -9.94 5.01 2.80
N ASP A 4 -11.18 5.11 3.26
CA ASP A 4 -11.66 6.21 4.12
C ASP A 4 -11.92 5.78 5.59
N GLY A 5 -11.51 4.57 5.97
CA GLY A 5 -11.85 3.95 7.26
C GLY A 5 -13.05 2.99 7.19
N TYR A 6 -13.87 3.08 6.14
CA TYR A 6 -15.10 2.30 5.97
C TYR A 6 -15.19 1.60 4.61
N ARG A 7 -14.85 2.30 3.53
CA ARG A 7 -15.02 1.88 2.14
C ARG A 7 -13.68 1.79 1.44
N ILE A 8 -13.49 0.70 0.71
CA ILE A 8 -12.34 0.48 -0.15
C ILE A 8 -12.79 0.73 -1.59
N LYS A 9 -12.04 1.56 -2.32
CA LYS A 9 -12.22 1.76 -3.76
C LYS A 9 -10.92 1.47 -4.50
N THR A 10 -10.97 0.62 -5.51
CA THR A 10 -9.84 0.28 -6.36
C THR A 10 -10.01 0.85 -7.76
N PHE A 11 -8.90 1.28 -8.35
CA PHE A 11 -8.85 1.93 -9.64
C PHE A 11 -7.85 1.20 -10.51
N ILE A 12 -8.33 0.66 -11.63
CA ILE A 12 -7.59 -0.25 -12.50
C ILE A 12 -7.47 0.42 -13.86
N HIS A 13 -6.23 0.49 -14.36
CA HIS A 13 -5.93 1.06 -15.68
C HIS A 13 -6.69 0.32 -16.77
N GLY A 14 -7.36 1.06 -17.66
CA GLY A 14 -8.19 0.50 -18.73
C GLY A 14 -9.59 0.05 -18.32
N MET A 15 -9.93 0.09 -17.02
CA MET A 15 -11.28 -0.26 -16.53
C MET A 15 -11.98 0.96 -15.95
N ASN A 16 -11.51 1.45 -14.80
CA ASN A 16 -12.16 2.52 -14.03
C ASN A 16 -11.17 3.57 -13.47
N LEU A 17 -9.90 3.55 -13.90
CA LEU A 17 -8.90 4.51 -13.42
C LEU A 17 -9.27 5.98 -13.67
N ARG A 18 -10.04 6.25 -14.73
CA ARG A 18 -10.54 7.60 -15.05
C ARG A 18 -11.39 8.20 -13.91
N ASP A 19 -12.06 7.36 -13.14
CA ASP A 19 -12.95 7.77 -12.05
C ASP A 19 -12.15 8.15 -10.77
N PHE A 20 -10.84 7.85 -10.74
CA PHE A 20 -9.98 8.13 -9.58
C PHE A 20 -9.91 9.62 -9.25
N LEU A 21 -9.80 10.48 -10.26
CA LEU A 21 -9.59 11.90 -10.05
C LEU A 21 -10.82 12.53 -9.37
N GLU A 22 -12.02 12.22 -9.84
CA GLU A 22 -13.25 12.70 -9.22
C GLU A 22 -13.36 12.21 -7.77
N GLU A 23 -13.08 10.92 -7.53
CA GLU A 23 -13.14 10.35 -6.20
C GLU A 23 -12.15 11.01 -5.23
N VAL A 24 -10.88 11.13 -5.61
CA VAL A 24 -9.83 11.63 -4.71
C VAL A 24 -10.05 13.11 -4.35
N MET A 25 -10.66 13.89 -5.25
CA MET A 25 -10.95 15.31 -5.04
C MET A 25 -12.03 15.57 -3.98
N ALA A 26 -12.85 14.57 -3.63
CA ALA A 26 -13.82 14.68 -2.55
C ALA A 26 -13.18 14.72 -1.14
N TYR A 27 -11.92 14.26 -1.01
CA TYR A 27 -11.21 14.22 0.26
C TYR A 27 -10.43 15.51 0.48
N ARG A 28 -10.38 15.99 1.73
CA ARG A 28 -9.58 17.17 2.13
C ARG A 28 -8.15 16.81 2.56
N PHE A 29 -7.92 15.55 2.90
CA PHE A 29 -6.68 15.04 3.47
C PHE A 29 -6.33 13.71 2.84
N ILE A 30 -5.06 13.51 2.50
CA ILE A 30 -4.55 12.24 1.95
C ILE A 30 -3.38 11.76 2.80
N ILE A 31 -3.46 10.49 3.19
CA ILE A 31 -2.36 9.78 3.84
C ILE A 31 -1.74 8.82 2.84
N THR A 32 -0.41 8.80 2.78
CA THR A 32 0.35 7.87 1.94
C THR A 32 1.54 7.31 2.70
N PHE A 33 2.23 6.33 2.12
CA PHE A 33 3.57 5.95 2.55
C PHE A 33 4.55 6.16 1.40
N ASN A 34 5.46 7.13 1.55
CA ASN A 34 6.38 7.60 0.51
C ASN A 34 5.71 8.29 -0.69
N GLY A 35 4.46 8.73 -0.55
CA GLY A 35 3.73 9.36 -1.64
C GLY A 35 4.28 10.72 -2.06
N LYS A 36 5.00 11.42 -1.16
CA LYS A 36 5.60 12.72 -1.50
C LYS A 36 6.68 12.58 -2.58
N CYS A 37 7.43 11.48 -2.56
CA CYS A 37 8.52 11.23 -3.49
C CYS A 37 8.09 10.42 -4.72
N PHE A 38 6.90 9.80 -4.70
CA PHE A 38 6.49 8.83 -5.71
C PHE A 38 5.05 9.05 -6.16
N ASP A 39 4.06 8.71 -5.32
CA ASP A 39 2.64 8.68 -5.70
C ASP A 39 2.14 10.03 -6.24
N LEU A 40 2.31 11.11 -5.47
CA LEU A 40 1.77 12.42 -5.83
C LEU A 40 2.41 12.98 -7.11
N PRO A 41 3.75 13.04 -7.24
CA PRO A 41 4.38 13.49 -8.49
C PRO A 41 3.96 12.67 -9.71
N PHE A 42 3.76 11.36 -9.55
CA PHE A 42 3.31 10.49 -10.63
C PHE A 42 1.84 10.74 -11.00
N LEU A 43 0.95 10.86 -10.01
CA LEU A 43 -0.47 11.12 -10.22
C LEU A 43 -0.72 12.51 -10.82
N GLU A 44 -0.09 13.55 -10.28
CA GLU A 44 -0.23 14.91 -10.79
C GLU A 44 0.24 15.01 -12.24
N ARG A 45 1.36 14.36 -12.58
CA ARG A 45 1.87 14.31 -13.96
C ARG A 45 0.94 13.50 -14.88
N SER A 46 0.51 12.33 -14.45
CA SER A 46 -0.29 11.43 -15.30
C SER A 46 -1.72 11.92 -15.52
N LEU A 47 -2.28 12.65 -14.55
CA LEU A 47 -3.62 13.22 -14.63
C LEU A 47 -3.63 14.69 -15.10
N GLY A 48 -2.47 15.35 -15.19
CA GLY A 48 -2.37 16.74 -15.61
C GLY A 48 -3.01 17.73 -14.63
N VAL A 49 -3.07 17.37 -13.34
CA VAL A 49 -3.69 18.19 -12.28
C VAL A 49 -2.77 18.33 -11.08
N ARG A 50 -3.07 19.30 -10.22
CA ARG A 50 -2.50 19.38 -8.87
C ARG A 50 -3.49 18.82 -7.87
N LEU A 51 -3.02 18.00 -6.93
CA LEU A 51 -3.83 17.47 -5.84
C LEU A 51 -3.83 18.49 -4.69
N PRO A 52 -4.95 19.20 -4.42
CA PRO A 52 -4.97 20.31 -3.45
C PRO A 52 -5.06 19.86 -1.99
N GLN A 53 -5.18 18.56 -1.74
CA GLN A 53 -5.40 17.99 -0.41
C GLN A 53 -4.20 18.25 0.51
N VAL A 54 -4.48 18.41 1.80
CA VAL A 54 -3.42 18.35 2.80
C VAL A 54 -2.85 16.93 2.79
N HIS A 55 -1.54 16.82 2.63
CA HIS A 55 -0.87 15.53 2.46
C HIS A 55 -0.01 15.19 3.67
N LEU A 56 -0.23 13.99 4.23
CA LEU A 56 0.61 13.42 5.27
C LEU A 56 1.27 12.14 4.76
N ASP A 57 2.59 12.16 4.74
CA ASP A 57 3.39 11.01 4.32
C ASP A 57 3.96 10.28 5.55
N LEU A 58 3.43 9.08 5.80
CA LEU A 58 3.78 8.25 6.94
C LEU A 58 5.24 7.80 6.93
N ARG A 59 5.92 7.79 5.79
CA ARG A 59 7.37 7.47 5.74
C ARG A 59 8.14 8.39 6.68
N TYR A 60 7.85 9.70 6.65
CA TYR A 60 8.55 10.67 7.48
C TYR A 60 8.07 10.66 8.93
N VAL A 61 6.76 10.43 9.15
CA VAL A 61 6.19 10.32 10.49
C VAL A 61 6.79 9.12 11.23
N MET A 62 6.81 7.94 10.60
CA MET A 62 7.43 6.73 11.14
C MET A 62 8.93 6.91 11.36
N LYS A 63 9.64 7.54 10.41
CA LYS A 63 11.07 7.86 10.57
C LYS A 63 11.34 8.71 11.80
N SER A 64 10.52 9.71 12.07
CA SER A 64 10.67 10.56 13.25
C SER A 64 10.45 9.83 14.59
N LEU A 65 9.85 8.64 14.55
CA LEU A 65 9.65 7.78 15.72
C LEU A 65 10.76 6.72 15.90
N GLY A 66 11.72 6.66 14.96
CA GLY A 66 12.84 5.70 14.97
C GLY A 66 12.66 4.52 14.02
N PHE A 67 11.57 4.44 13.26
CA PHE A 67 11.33 3.35 12.30
C PHE A 67 12.04 3.62 10.97
N SER A 68 12.68 2.61 10.40
CA SER A 68 13.39 2.71 9.12
C SER A 68 12.91 1.65 8.12
N GLY A 69 13.24 1.84 6.84
CA GLY A 69 12.82 0.97 5.75
C GLY A 69 11.50 1.36 5.10
N GLY A 70 10.95 0.44 4.29
CA GLY A 70 9.68 0.63 3.58
C GLY A 70 8.46 0.30 4.43
N LEU A 71 7.26 0.45 3.84
CA LEU A 71 5.96 0.22 4.48
C LEU A 71 5.93 -1.11 5.25
N LYS A 72 6.31 -2.20 4.57
CA LYS A 72 6.29 -3.56 5.14
C LYS A 72 7.23 -3.76 6.32
N ALA A 73 8.35 -3.04 6.35
CA ALA A 73 9.27 -3.10 7.49
C ALA A 73 8.63 -2.41 8.70
N CYS A 74 8.00 -1.25 8.50
CA CYS A 74 7.28 -0.53 9.54
C CYS A 74 6.10 -1.35 10.09
N GLU A 75 5.31 -1.96 9.21
CA GLU A 75 4.18 -2.83 9.59
C GLU A 75 4.62 -4.01 10.45
N ARG A 76 5.67 -4.74 10.05
CA ARG A 76 6.21 -5.84 10.84
C ARG A 76 6.71 -5.38 12.20
N ALA A 77 7.39 -4.23 12.24
CA ALA A 77 7.92 -3.66 13.49
C ALA A 77 6.83 -3.32 14.51
N ILE A 78 5.58 -3.10 14.06
CA ILE A 78 4.42 -2.87 14.93
C ILE A 78 3.47 -4.08 15.02
N GLY A 79 3.91 -5.26 14.57
CA GLY A 79 3.17 -6.51 14.70
C GLY A 79 2.04 -6.74 13.70
N ILE A 80 2.04 -6.06 12.55
CA ILE A 80 1.09 -6.32 11.47
C ILE A 80 1.57 -7.53 10.65
N ASP A 81 0.77 -8.61 10.66
CA ASP A 81 0.96 -9.76 9.77
C ASP A 81 0.10 -9.63 8.51
N ARG A 82 0.69 -9.98 7.36
CA ARG A 82 0.05 -9.96 6.04
C ARG A 82 -0.36 -11.35 5.54
N GLY A 83 -0.13 -12.41 6.35
CA GLY A 83 -0.51 -13.78 6.00
C GLY A 83 0.07 -14.20 4.64
N PRO A 84 -0.77 -14.68 3.69
CA PRO A 84 -0.33 -15.09 2.35
C PRO A 84 0.43 -14.02 1.55
N LEU A 85 0.20 -12.73 1.83
CA LEU A 85 0.90 -11.63 1.15
C LEU A 85 2.29 -11.33 1.74
N ARG A 86 2.77 -12.14 2.69
CA ARG A 86 4.12 -12.03 3.24
C ARG A 86 5.14 -12.28 2.13
N GLY A 87 6.10 -11.38 1.98
CA GLY A 87 7.15 -11.49 0.95
C GLY A 87 6.75 -10.93 -0.43
N VAL A 88 5.48 -10.63 -0.67
CA VAL A 88 5.05 -9.89 -1.87
C VAL A 88 5.63 -8.48 -1.79
N ASP A 89 6.45 -8.05 -2.76
CA ASP A 89 7.03 -6.71 -2.87
C ASP A 89 6.58 -5.97 -4.13
N GLY A 90 7.09 -4.75 -4.33
CA GLY A 90 6.74 -3.95 -5.51
C GLY A 90 7.18 -4.61 -6.83
N TYR A 91 8.22 -5.46 -6.81
CA TYR A 91 8.62 -6.21 -7.98
C TYR A 91 7.66 -7.38 -8.24
N THR A 92 7.26 -8.11 -7.20
CA THR A 92 6.21 -9.14 -7.30
C THR A 92 4.91 -8.55 -7.85
N ALA A 93 4.52 -7.33 -7.44
CA ALA A 93 3.35 -6.63 -7.98
C ALA A 93 3.45 -6.37 -9.49
N VAL A 94 4.64 -6.02 -10.00
CA VAL A 94 4.87 -5.87 -11.45
C VAL A 94 4.71 -7.20 -12.18
N LEU A 95 5.19 -8.30 -11.61
CA LEU A 95 5.04 -9.63 -12.20
C LEU A 95 3.58 -10.09 -12.23
N LEU A 96 2.83 -9.85 -11.14
CA LEU A 96 1.38 -10.11 -11.10
C LEU A 96 0.64 -9.32 -12.19
N TRP A 97 0.99 -8.05 -12.38
CA TRP A 97 0.40 -7.23 -13.45
C TRP A 97 0.71 -7.77 -14.84
N ARG A 98 1.95 -8.23 -15.08
CA ARG A 98 2.32 -8.86 -16.37
C ARG A 98 1.51 -10.14 -16.61
N LYS A 99 1.45 -11.03 -15.62
CA LYS A 99 0.70 -12.27 -15.70
C LYS A 99 -0.79 -12.03 -15.95
N TYR A 100 -1.37 -10.99 -15.33
CA TYR A 100 -2.73 -10.56 -15.65
C TYR A 100 -2.88 -10.14 -17.12
N ARG A 101 -1.95 -9.33 -17.63
CA ARG A 101 -1.96 -8.91 -19.03
C ARG A 101 -1.82 -10.07 -20.02
N ASP A 102 -1.20 -11.17 -19.59
CA ASP A 102 -1.06 -12.41 -20.36
C ASP A 102 -2.30 -13.31 -20.25
N GLY A 103 -3.36 -12.87 -19.57
CA GLY A 103 -4.66 -13.54 -19.53
C GLY A 103 -4.96 -14.32 -18.24
N CYS A 104 -4.34 -13.98 -17.10
CA CYS A 104 -4.61 -14.59 -15.79
C CYS A 104 -5.37 -13.62 -14.85
N PRO A 105 -6.71 -13.69 -14.77
CA PRO A 105 -7.52 -12.84 -13.88
C PRO A 105 -7.16 -12.98 -12.39
N GLU A 106 -6.77 -14.17 -11.94
CA GLU A 106 -6.40 -14.47 -10.55
C GLU A 106 -5.16 -13.68 -10.09
N ALA A 107 -4.26 -13.37 -11.04
CA ALA A 107 -3.11 -12.50 -10.79
C ALA A 107 -3.55 -11.05 -10.52
N LEU A 108 -4.59 -10.56 -11.20
CA LEU A 108 -5.17 -9.25 -10.92
C LEU A 108 -5.86 -9.24 -9.55
N GLU A 109 -6.64 -10.27 -9.22
CA GLU A 109 -7.31 -10.34 -7.91
C GLU A 109 -6.29 -10.35 -6.77
N THR A 110 -5.21 -11.12 -6.91
CA THR A 110 -4.09 -11.14 -5.96
C THR A 110 -3.37 -9.80 -5.87
N LEU A 111 -3.14 -9.12 -7.01
CA LEU A 111 -2.56 -7.78 -7.04
C LEU A 111 -3.46 -6.74 -6.35
N LEU A 112 -4.78 -6.85 -6.52
CA LEU A 112 -5.75 -5.98 -5.84
C LEU A 112 -5.75 -6.24 -4.34
N ALA A 113 -5.73 -7.50 -3.89
CA ALA A 113 -5.60 -7.84 -2.48
C ALA A 113 -4.32 -7.24 -1.87
N TYR A 114 -3.19 -7.34 -2.59
CA TYR A 114 -1.93 -6.72 -2.23
C TYR A 114 -2.02 -5.18 -2.09
N ASN A 115 -2.57 -4.50 -3.10
CA ASN A 115 -2.70 -3.04 -3.11
C ASN A 115 -3.66 -2.52 -2.03
N VAL A 116 -4.73 -3.28 -1.75
CA VAL A 116 -5.65 -2.97 -0.64
C VAL A 116 -4.95 -3.12 0.70
N ALA A 117 -4.17 -4.19 0.92
CA ALA A 117 -3.41 -4.35 2.15
C ALA A 117 -2.42 -3.19 2.38
N ASP A 118 -1.72 -2.74 1.34
CA ASP A 118 -0.83 -1.57 1.41
C ASP A 118 -1.56 -0.29 1.85
N THR A 119 -2.82 -0.12 1.50
CA THR A 119 -3.60 1.10 1.77
C THR A 119 -4.30 1.04 3.12
N VAL A 120 -4.96 -0.09 3.42
CA VAL A 120 -5.72 -0.28 4.66
C VAL A 120 -4.81 -0.23 5.88
N ASN A 121 -3.61 -0.79 5.79
CA ASN A 121 -2.66 -0.77 6.91
C ASN A 121 -2.12 0.64 7.24
N LEU A 122 -2.29 1.63 6.35
CA LEU A 122 -1.89 3.01 6.64
C LEU A 122 -2.68 3.60 7.81
N GLU A 123 -3.96 3.22 7.99
CA GLU A 123 -4.76 3.64 9.14
C GLU A 123 -4.13 3.16 10.45
N ARG A 124 -3.72 1.89 10.50
CA ARG A 124 -3.05 1.28 11.67
C ARG A 124 -1.73 1.95 11.98
N LEU A 125 -0.92 2.22 10.95
CA LEU A 125 0.33 2.96 11.11
C LEU A 125 0.11 4.39 11.58
N MET A 126 -0.92 5.07 11.07
CA MET A 126 -1.25 6.43 11.47
C MET A 126 -1.70 6.50 12.93
N VAL A 127 -2.61 5.61 13.36
CA VAL A 127 -3.05 5.53 14.76
C VAL A 127 -1.89 5.21 15.69
N PHE A 128 -1.07 4.22 15.34
CA PHE A 128 0.14 3.90 16.08
C PHE A 128 1.06 5.12 16.21
N ALA A 129 1.37 5.78 15.10
CA ALA A 129 2.27 6.92 15.08
C ALA A 129 1.74 8.12 15.87
N TYR A 130 0.43 8.39 15.78
CA TYR A 130 -0.23 9.43 16.57
C TYR A 130 -0.11 9.13 18.06
N ASN A 131 -0.49 7.91 18.48
CA ASN A 131 -0.49 7.51 19.88
C ASN A 131 0.93 7.55 20.47
N GLU A 132 1.93 7.08 19.73
CA GLU A 132 3.33 7.18 20.12
C GLU A 132 3.80 8.63 20.27
N LYS A 133 3.41 9.52 19.36
CA LYS A 133 3.76 10.94 19.47
C LYS A 133 3.08 11.60 20.66
N VAL A 134 1.79 11.33 20.90
CA VAL A 134 1.06 11.88 22.05
C VAL A 134 1.68 11.44 23.36
N ARG A 135 2.05 10.15 23.50
CA ARG A 135 2.73 9.64 24.70
C ARG A 135 4.07 10.33 25.01
N ARG A 136 4.77 10.82 23.97
CA ARG A 136 6.06 11.53 24.12
C ARG A 136 5.91 13.02 24.41
N LEU A 137 4.70 13.57 24.33
CA LEU A 137 4.44 14.98 24.62
C LEU A 137 4.03 15.13 26.09
N PRO A 138 4.44 16.21 26.77
CA PRO A 138 3.97 16.55 28.11
C PRO A 138 2.55 17.15 28.06
N LEU A 139 1.66 16.56 27.27
CA LEU A 139 0.30 17.04 27.03
C LEU A 139 -0.69 15.91 27.28
N SER A 140 -1.73 16.18 28.07
CA SER A 140 -2.87 15.28 28.22
C SER A 140 -3.77 15.39 27.00
N ARG A 141 -3.44 14.65 25.94
CA ARG A 141 -4.32 14.44 24.78
C ARG A 141 -4.87 13.02 24.76
N PRO A 142 -6.12 12.83 24.33
CA PRO A 142 -6.68 11.49 24.17
C PRO A 142 -5.90 10.73 23.08
N LEU A 143 -5.66 9.44 23.34
CA LEU A 143 -5.15 8.53 22.32
C LEU A 143 -6.27 8.18 21.34
N LEU A 144 -5.91 7.95 20.08
CA LEU A 144 -6.82 7.40 19.11
C LEU A 144 -7.10 5.92 19.44
N PRO A 145 -8.35 5.46 19.28
CA PRO A 145 -8.69 4.06 19.45
C PRO A 145 -7.98 3.21 18.38
N GLU A 146 -7.69 1.96 18.73
CA GLU A 146 -7.19 1.00 17.75
C GLU A 146 -8.18 0.86 16.59
N PRO A 147 -7.72 0.85 15.33
CA PRO A 147 -8.59 0.65 14.18
C PRO A 147 -9.31 -0.69 14.23
N ARG A 148 -10.34 -0.82 13.39
CA ARG A 148 -11.07 -2.08 13.25
C ARG A 148 -10.10 -3.21 12.90
N LYS A 149 -10.04 -4.23 13.76
CA LYS A 149 -9.10 -5.36 13.61
C LYS A 149 -9.28 -6.12 12.30
N ARG A 150 -10.49 -6.09 11.72
CA ARG A 150 -10.82 -6.82 10.50
C ARG A 150 -11.52 -5.87 9.52
N ILE A 151 -10.75 -5.44 8.52
CA ILE A 151 -11.31 -4.85 7.31
C ILE A 151 -11.35 -5.99 6.29
N LEU A 152 -12.55 -6.27 5.79
CA LEU A 152 -12.73 -7.29 4.76
C LEU A 152 -12.08 -6.78 3.48
N ILE A 153 -10.96 -7.38 3.10
CA ILE A 153 -10.36 -7.17 1.79
C ILE A 153 -11.25 -7.91 0.79
N PRO A 154 -11.86 -7.22 -0.19
CA PRO A 154 -12.87 -7.82 -1.07
C PRO A 154 -12.25 -8.66 -2.21
N TYR A 155 -10.97 -8.99 -2.10
CA TYR A 155 -10.20 -9.72 -3.10
C TYR A 155 -9.54 -10.92 -2.47
N ARG A 156 -9.63 -12.06 -3.15
CA ARG A 156 -8.95 -13.29 -2.76
C ARG A 156 -7.47 -13.21 -3.10
N VAL A 157 -6.64 -13.76 -2.21
CA VAL A 157 -5.24 -14.05 -2.52
C VAL A 157 -5.16 -15.47 -3.08
N HIS A 158 -4.64 -15.61 -4.29
CA HIS A 158 -4.39 -16.89 -4.93
C HIS A 158 -2.94 -17.31 -4.65
N GLU A 159 -2.75 -18.19 -3.66
CA GLU A 159 -1.44 -18.64 -3.21
C GLU A 159 -0.69 -19.37 -4.32
N GLU A 160 -1.41 -20.14 -5.13
CA GLU A 160 -0.89 -20.82 -6.32
C GLU A 160 -0.24 -19.85 -7.32
N ILE A 161 -0.86 -18.67 -7.52
CA ILE A 161 -0.31 -17.64 -8.41
C ILE A 161 0.90 -16.96 -7.79
N LEU A 162 0.91 -16.76 -6.46
CA LEU A 162 2.07 -16.21 -5.76
C LEU A 162 3.27 -17.15 -5.89
N ASP A 163 3.06 -18.45 -5.70
CA ASP A 163 4.12 -19.46 -5.83
C ASP A 163 4.72 -19.46 -7.24
N GLU A 164 3.88 -19.42 -8.28
CA GLU A 164 4.33 -19.31 -9.67
C GLU A 164 5.18 -18.05 -9.90
N VAL A 165 4.70 -16.89 -9.44
CA VAL A 165 5.40 -15.61 -9.60
C VAL A 165 6.72 -15.58 -8.82
N PHE A 166 6.75 -16.15 -7.62
CA PHE A 166 7.98 -16.27 -6.84
C PHE A 166 8.99 -17.21 -7.52
N PHE A 167 8.52 -18.32 -8.09
CA PHE A 167 9.38 -19.22 -8.85
C PHE A 167 9.95 -18.56 -10.11
N GLU A 168 9.13 -17.83 -10.87
CA GLU A 168 9.58 -17.03 -12.02
C GLU A 168 10.65 -16.01 -11.62
N ARG A 169 10.43 -15.30 -10.50
CA ARG A 169 11.39 -14.34 -9.94
C ARG A 169 12.72 -15.01 -9.60
N LEU A 170 12.70 -16.16 -8.95
CA LEU A 170 13.91 -16.92 -8.62
C LEU A 170 14.67 -17.33 -9.88
N ARG A 171 13.98 -17.87 -10.89
CA ARG A 171 14.61 -18.21 -12.19
C ARG A 171 15.26 -17.01 -12.87
N MET A 172 14.63 -15.84 -12.82
CA MET A 172 15.21 -14.61 -13.38
C MET A 172 16.46 -14.16 -12.62
N LEU A 173 16.49 -14.31 -11.30
CA LEU A 173 17.67 -13.99 -10.49
C LEU A 173 18.81 -14.98 -10.75
N SER A 174 18.53 -16.27 -10.83
CA SER A 174 19.53 -17.30 -11.16
C SER A 174 20.19 -17.04 -12.52
N ARG A 175 19.41 -16.70 -13.55
CA ARG A 175 19.94 -16.35 -14.89
C ARG A 175 20.79 -15.09 -14.91
N LYS A 176 20.53 -14.13 -14.01
CA LYS A 176 21.37 -12.93 -13.86
C LYS A 176 22.65 -13.18 -13.06
N GLY A 177 22.73 -14.30 -12.34
CA GLY A 177 23.91 -14.70 -11.56
C GLY A 177 24.96 -15.51 -12.34
N GLU A 178 24.66 -15.91 -13.60
CA GLU A 178 25.57 -16.67 -14.47
C GLU A 178 26.45 -15.78 -15.38
N VAL A 179 26.49 -14.47 -15.11
CA VAL A 179 27.42 -13.54 -15.79
C VAL A 179 28.35 -12.94 -14.74
N TRP A 180 29.39 -13.69 -14.39
CA TRP A 180 30.60 -13.21 -13.74
C TRP A 180 31.81 -13.83 -14.42
#